data_AF-A0A8H3LB43-F1
#
_entry.id   AF-A0A8H3LB43-F1
#
_cell.length_a   1.000
_cell.length_b   1.000
_cell.length_c   1.000
_cell.angle_alpha   90.00
_cell.angle_beta   90.00
_cell.angle_gamma   90.00
#
_symmetry.space_group_name_H-M   'P 1'
#
loop_
_entity.id
_entity.type
_entity.pdbx_description
1 polymer ?
#
loop_
_entity_poly.entity_id
_entity_poly.type
_entity_poly.pdbx_seq_one_letter_code
_entity_poly.pdbx_strand_id
1 'polypeptide(L)'
;MSLQSLRIKPKRPFWKLPQHRIPVLSLYKSLLKISKSFPDDLHQKYLFYNIRQNFRLRRHETSINKTVEHLKEAQECKSNMIKALKGNQELFQHIDDLAWGRKGRLKEVLDILANWKRPKLHKFVLDTRTHGARILDPHSAYRIPLDKRLYTAPEYKESEKRLPKKNHSFRSDLRIYTVVTQLGYKLWRVRGLKQPAWVSMMMNKRIRAHQRRIDKFHQLEEQLEMVRIEQYMLNMLDPKLAKEEKSFEEIILRELNESKKYHDKVVKLQARKELDVDI
;
A
#
# COMPACT_ATOMS: atom_id res chain seq x y z
N MET A 1 -4.20 -0.53 44.61
CA MET A 1 -2.89 -0.44 43.94
C MET A 1 -2.62 1.03 43.61
N SER A 2 -1.84 1.70 44.46
CA SER A 2 -1.61 3.16 44.42
C SER A 2 -0.64 3.58 43.30
N LEU A 3 -0.96 4.69 42.63
CA LEU A 3 -0.26 5.25 41.47
C LEU A 3 0.97 6.10 41.86
N GLN A 4 1.84 5.61 42.76
CA GLN A 4 2.94 6.43 43.30
C GLN A 4 4.37 5.96 42.95
N SER A 5 4.55 4.95 42.10
CA SER A 5 5.90 4.42 41.79
C SER A 5 6.34 4.60 40.32
N LEU A 6 6.32 5.81 39.75
CA LEU A 6 6.92 6.06 38.43
C LEU A 6 7.64 7.41 38.34
N ARG A 7 8.72 7.60 39.14
CA ARG A 7 9.74 8.65 38.90
C ARG A 7 10.83 8.23 37.90
N ILE A 8 10.74 7.03 37.32
CA ILE A 8 11.65 6.56 36.28
C ILE A 8 10.98 6.79 34.94
N LYS A 9 11.48 7.72 34.13
CA LYS A 9 11.04 7.86 32.74
C LYS A 9 11.13 6.48 32.06
N PRO A 10 10.02 5.89 31.61
CA PRO A 10 10.07 4.56 31.03
C PRO A 10 11.01 4.58 29.81
N LYS A 11 11.91 3.59 29.70
CA LYS A 11 12.83 3.44 28.55
C LYS A 11 12.09 3.39 27.20
N ARG A 12 10.80 3.05 27.22
CA ARG A 12 9.92 3.00 26.06
C ARG A 12 8.83 4.07 26.20
N PRO A 13 8.50 4.79 25.12
CA PRO A 13 7.41 5.76 25.17
C PRO A 13 6.08 5.06 25.50
N PHE A 14 5.22 5.74 26.24
CA PHE A 14 3.97 5.21 26.79
C PHE A 14 3.10 4.49 25.75
N TRP A 15 2.96 5.04 24.54
CA TRP A 15 2.13 4.45 23.48
C TRP A 15 2.65 3.10 22.95
N LYS A 16 3.91 2.75 23.22
CA LYS A 16 4.48 1.42 22.91
C LYS A 16 4.28 0.40 24.03
N LEU A 17 3.82 0.83 25.20
CA LEU A 17 3.60 -0.08 26.33
C LEU A 17 2.37 -0.98 26.06
N PRO A 18 2.46 -2.29 26.36
CA PRO A 18 1.32 -3.21 26.21
C PRO A 18 0.08 -2.76 26.99
N GLN A 19 0.29 -2.16 28.17
CA GLN A 19 -0.76 -1.61 29.04
C GLN A 19 -1.63 -0.57 28.34
N HIS A 20 -1.08 0.22 27.41
CA HIS A 20 -1.86 1.16 26.61
C HIS A 20 -2.39 0.50 25.34
N ARG A 21 -1.53 -0.25 24.63
CA ARG A 21 -1.86 -0.80 23.31
C ARG A 21 -3.01 -1.81 23.34
N ILE A 22 -3.03 -2.69 24.34
CA ILE A 22 -4.03 -3.77 24.42
C ILE A 22 -5.44 -3.21 24.65
N PRO A 23 -5.69 -2.30 25.63
CA PRO A 23 -7.01 -1.69 25.80
C PRO A 23 -7.49 -0.93 24.56
N VAL A 24 -6.62 -0.12 23.94
CA VAL A 24 -6.97 0.65 22.73
C VAL A 24 -7.40 -0.28 21.59
N LEU A 25 -6.60 -1.33 21.31
CA LEU A 25 -6.92 -2.28 20.24
C LEU A 25 -8.15 -3.12 20.55
N SER A 26 -8.33 -3.53 21.81
CA SER A 26 -9.51 -4.28 22.25
C SER A 26 -10.78 -3.44 22.07
N LEU A 27 -10.74 -2.17 22.52
CA LEU A 27 -11.85 -1.24 22.38
C LEU A 27 -12.18 -0.98 20.92
N TYR A 28 -11.18 -0.67 20.10
CA TYR A 28 -11.31 -0.50 18.66
C TYR A 28 -11.96 -1.72 17.98
N LYS A 29 -11.45 -2.93 18.24
CA LYS A 29 -12.03 -4.17 17.70
C LYS A 29 -13.48 -4.36 18.15
N SER A 30 -13.79 -4.07 19.41
CA SER A 30 -15.15 -4.19 19.93
C SER A 30 -16.12 -3.21 19.28
N LEU A 31 -15.71 -1.96 19.07
CA LEU A 31 -16.51 -0.94 18.38
C LEU A 31 -16.79 -1.35 16.93
N LEU A 32 -15.78 -1.85 16.21
CA LEU A 32 -15.96 -2.35 14.84
C LEU A 32 -16.85 -3.59 14.77
N LYS A 33 -16.88 -4.42 15.82
CA LYS A 33 -17.79 -5.56 15.90
C LYS A 33 -19.23 -5.08 16.10
N ILE A 34 -19.45 -4.11 16.98
CA ILE A 34 -20.77 -3.53 17.26
C ILE A 34 -21.28 -2.72 16.06
N SER A 35 -20.41 -2.02 15.32
CA SER A 35 -20.85 -1.28 14.13
C SER A 35 -21.46 -2.21 13.07
N LYS A 36 -21.02 -3.47 12.99
CA LYS A 36 -21.56 -4.47 12.06
C LYS A 36 -22.91 -5.05 12.48
N SER A 37 -23.31 -4.92 13.74
CA SER A 37 -24.60 -5.43 14.21
C SER A 37 -25.76 -4.46 13.98
N PHE A 38 -25.52 -3.30 13.38
CA PHE A 38 -26.59 -2.39 12.97
C PHE A 38 -27.34 -2.94 11.75
N PRO A 39 -28.66 -2.75 11.65
CA PRO A 39 -29.47 -3.34 10.59
C PRO A 39 -29.13 -2.76 9.20
N ASP A 40 -28.95 -1.44 9.09
CA ASP A 40 -28.72 -0.82 7.78
C ASP A 40 -27.24 -0.71 7.42
N ASP A 41 -26.92 -1.06 6.18
CA ASP A 41 -25.58 -0.94 5.59
C ASP A 41 -25.04 0.50 5.65
N LEU A 42 -25.92 1.50 5.56
CA LEU A 42 -25.54 2.92 5.67
C LEU A 42 -24.98 3.22 7.07
N HIS A 43 -25.67 2.80 8.14
CA HIS A 43 -25.19 2.98 9.51
C HIS A 43 -23.89 2.21 9.73
N GLN A 44 -23.81 0.97 9.24
CA GLN A 44 -22.61 0.14 9.36
C GLN A 44 -21.38 0.83 8.74
N LYS A 45 -21.50 1.33 7.50
CA LYS A 45 -20.44 2.06 6.79
C LYS A 45 -20.08 3.35 7.51
N TYR A 46 -21.07 4.16 7.86
CA TYR A 46 -20.85 5.43 8.55
C TYR A 46 -20.07 5.22 9.86
N LEU A 47 -20.55 4.33 10.72
CA LEU A 47 -19.93 4.01 11.99
C LEU A 47 -18.52 3.44 11.79
N PHE A 48 -18.34 2.51 10.85
CA PHE A 48 -17.04 1.93 10.53
C PHE A 48 -16.01 3.00 10.17
N TYR A 49 -16.36 3.90 9.25
CA TYR A 49 -15.44 4.95 8.82
C TYR A 49 -15.20 6.00 9.92
N ASN A 50 -16.23 6.38 10.66
CA ASN A 50 -16.12 7.34 11.75
C ASN A 50 -15.22 6.80 12.89
N ILE A 51 -15.41 5.55 13.30
CA ILE A 51 -14.54 4.87 14.29
C ILE A 51 -13.09 4.88 13.79
N ARG A 52 -12.84 4.47 12.54
CA ARG A 52 -11.47 4.44 11.98
C ARG A 52 -10.85 5.83 11.93
N GLN A 53 -11.61 6.85 11.55
CA GLN A 53 -11.13 8.22 11.48
C GLN A 53 -10.75 8.74 12.87
N ASN A 54 -11.60 8.57 13.87
CA ASN A 54 -11.35 9.07 15.23
C ASN A 54 -10.12 8.43 15.87
N PHE A 55 -9.93 7.11 15.71
CA PHE A 55 -8.73 6.43 16.20
C PHE A 55 -7.45 6.86 15.45
N ARG A 56 -7.55 7.19 14.15
CA ARG A 56 -6.40 7.67 13.38
C ARG A 56 -6.01 9.09 13.72
N LEU A 57 -6.98 9.99 13.85
CA LEU A 57 -6.75 11.38 14.24
C LEU A 57 -5.94 11.48 15.54
N ARG A 58 -6.18 10.55 16.48
CA ARG A 58 -5.54 10.50 17.79
C ARG A 58 -4.30 9.59 17.85
N ARG A 59 -3.86 9.03 16.71
CA ARG A 59 -2.70 8.10 16.67
C ARG A 59 -1.40 8.75 17.16
N HIS A 60 -1.26 10.05 16.92
CA HIS A 60 -0.06 10.81 17.27
C HIS A 60 -0.13 11.43 18.68
N GLU A 61 -1.19 11.16 19.44
CA GLU A 61 -1.33 11.66 20.81
C GLU A 61 -0.34 10.93 21.73
N THR A 62 0.51 11.70 22.39
CA THR A 62 1.55 11.19 23.29
C THR A 62 1.23 11.42 24.77
N SER A 63 0.24 12.27 25.07
CA SER A 63 -0.13 12.61 26.45
C SER A 63 -1.00 11.52 27.08
N ILE A 64 -0.58 11.00 28.23
CA ILE A 64 -1.29 9.95 28.97
C ILE A 64 -2.71 10.42 29.34
N ASN A 65 -2.85 11.61 29.92
CA ASN A 65 -4.14 12.13 30.36
C ASN A 65 -5.14 12.23 29.20
N LYS A 66 -4.70 12.79 28.07
CA LYS A 66 -5.53 12.88 26.86
C LYS A 66 -5.89 11.51 26.30
N THR A 67 -4.96 10.56 26.28
CA THR A 67 -5.30 9.20 25.83
C THR A 67 -6.34 8.54 26.72
N VAL A 68 -6.29 8.76 28.05
CA VAL A 68 -7.28 8.23 28.99
C VAL A 68 -8.64 8.90 28.76
N GLU A 69 -8.69 10.21 28.57
CA GLU A 69 -9.92 10.94 28.22
C GLU A 69 -10.54 10.39 26.93
N HIS A 70 -9.74 10.24 25.87
CA HIS A 70 -10.20 9.68 24.61
C HIS A 70 -10.67 8.23 24.71
N LEU A 71 -10.07 7.43 25.60
CA LEU A 71 -10.53 6.08 25.87
C LEU A 71 -11.86 6.06 26.61
N LYS A 72 -12.08 6.99 27.55
CA LYS A 72 -13.38 7.17 28.22
C LYS A 72 -14.46 7.57 27.22
N GLU A 73 -14.20 8.58 26.38
CA GLU A 73 -15.12 8.99 25.30
C GLU A 73 -15.47 7.81 24.38
N ALA A 74 -14.49 6.99 24.01
CA ALA A 74 -14.71 5.84 23.15
C ALA A 74 -15.51 4.72 23.86
N GLN A 75 -15.35 4.56 25.17
CA GLN A 75 -16.18 3.65 25.98
C GLN A 75 -17.62 4.16 26.11
N GLU A 76 -17.82 5.46 26.28
CA GLU A 76 -19.14 6.08 26.27
C GLU A 76 -19.82 5.87 24.92
N CYS A 77 -19.13 6.14 23.82
CA CYS A 77 -19.60 5.86 22.46
C CYS A 77 -20.01 4.39 22.30
N LYS A 78 -19.20 3.45 22.80
CA LYS A 78 -19.53 2.02 22.79
C LYS A 78 -20.82 1.75 23.55
N SER A 79 -20.98 2.32 24.74
CA SER A 79 -22.18 2.13 25.55
C SER A 79 -23.42 2.70 24.87
N ASN A 80 -23.31 3.87 24.22
CA ASN A 80 -24.38 4.49 23.46
C ASN A 80 -24.78 3.64 22.24
N MET A 81 -23.81 3.07 21.51
CA MET A 81 -24.09 2.14 20.40
C MET A 81 -24.82 0.88 20.88
N ILE A 82 -24.41 0.31 22.02
CA ILE A 82 -25.09 -0.87 22.59
C ILE A 82 -26.52 -0.50 23.04
N LYS A 83 -26.71 0.65 23.69
CA LYS A 83 -28.04 1.12 24.10
C LYS A 83 -28.95 1.36 22.90
N ALA A 84 -28.43 1.94 21.82
CA ALA A 84 -29.17 2.12 20.57
C ALA A 84 -29.63 0.77 20.00
N LEU A 85 -28.74 -0.23 19.96
CA LEU A 85 -29.09 -1.60 19.50
C LEU A 85 -30.08 -2.31 20.42
N LYS A 86 -30.09 -1.98 21.72
CA LYS A 86 -31.06 -2.51 22.69
C LYS A 86 -32.44 -1.84 22.61
N GLY A 87 -32.66 -0.91 21.68
CA GLY A 87 -33.96 -0.27 21.45
C GLY A 87 -34.09 1.14 22.03
N ASN A 88 -33.01 1.79 22.47
CA ASN A 88 -33.08 3.22 22.80
C ASN A 88 -33.25 4.05 21.52
N GLN A 89 -34.46 4.55 21.31
CA GLN A 89 -34.86 5.26 20.08
C GLN A 89 -34.12 6.59 19.90
N GLU A 90 -33.91 7.37 20.95
CA GLU A 90 -33.24 8.68 20.86
C GLU A 90 -31.80 8.54 20.38
N LEU A 91 -31.05 7.60 20.96
CA LEU A 91 -29.67 7.33 20.57
C LEU A 91 -29.58 6.74 19.16
N PHE A 92 -30.54 5.87 18.81
CA PHE A 92 -30.61 5.31 17.47
C PHE A 92 -30.89 6.40 16.43
N GLN A 93 -31.85 7.28 16.70
CA GLN A 93 -32.19 8.41 15.83
C GLN A 93 -31.04 9.42 15.72
N HIS A 94 -30.28 9.63 16.79
CA HIS A 94 -29.07 10.44 16.72
C HIS A 94 -28.02 9.84 15.77
N ILE A 95 -27.81 8.52 15.82
CA ILE A 95 -26.90 7.81 14.90
C ILE A 95 -27.45 7.86 13.46
N ASP A 96 -28.78 7.72 13.29
CA ASP A 96 -29.45 7.82 12.01
C ASP A 96 -29.26 9.20 11.38
N ASP A 97 -29.52 10.28 12.13
CA ASP A 97 -29.33 11.65 11.69
C ASP A 97 -27.89 11.93 11.26
N LEU A 98 -26.92 11.35 11.96
CA LEU A 98 -25.50 11.47 11.60
C LEU A 98 -25.16 10.68 10.34
N ALA A 99 -25.67 9.46 10.19
CA ALA A 99 -25.40 8.60 9.04
C ALA A 99 -26.04 9.12 7.75
N TRP A 100 -27.25 9.67 7.84
CA TRP A 100 -27.93 10.34 6.73
C TRP A 100 -27.43 11.75 6.48
N GLY A 101 -26.52 12.27 7.31
CA GLY A 101 -25.98 13.62 7.16
C GLY A 101 -27.03 14.72 7.38
N ARG A 102 -28.06 14.46 8.18
CA ARG A 102 -28.96 15.51 8.70
C ARG A 102 -28.24 16.40 9.72
N LYS A 103 -27.23 15.84 10.39
CA LYS A 103 -26.38 16.51 11.40
C LYS A 103 -24.89 16.26 11.16
N GLY A 104 -24.07 17.09 11.80
CA GLY A 104 -22.61 16.94 11.85
C GLY A 104 -21.90 17.25 10.53
N ARG A 105 -20.67 16.73 10.40
CA ARG A 105 -19.78 17.03 9.27
C ARG A 105 -20.34 16.57 7.92
N LEU A 106 -21.07 15.46 7.91
CA LEU A 106 -21.64 14.92 6.68
C LEU A 106 -22.69 15.87 6.10
N LYS A 107 -23.47 16.54 6.96
CA LYS A 107 -24.39 17.61 6.57
C LYS A 107 -23.66 18.73 5.82
N GLU A 108 -22.56 19.25 6.39
CA GLU A 108 -21.77 20.31 5.75
C GLU A 108 -21.25 19.88 4.37
N VAL A 109 -20.85 18.61 4.24
CA VAL A 109 -20.43 18.05 2.95
C VAL A 109 -21.60 18.02 1.97
N LEU A 110 -22.76 17.54 2.40
CA LEU A 110 -23.96 17.49 1.56
C LEU A 110 -24.44 18.89 1.16
N ASP A 111 -24.42 19.87 2.07
CA ASP A 111 -24.79 21.27 1.78
C ASP A 111 -23.85 21.91 0.74
N ILE A 112 -22.55 21.59 0.82
CA ILE A 112 -21.55 22.00 -0.18
C ILE A 112 -21.84 21.33 -1.54
N LEU A 113 -22.25 20.06 -1.53
CA LEU A 113 -22.58 19.29 -2.73
C LEU A 113 -23.95 19.68 -3.32
N ALA A 114 -24.88 20.18 -2.53
CA ALA A 114 -26.16 20.69 -3.00
C ALA A 114 -25.96 22.03 -3.74
N ASN A 115 -25.07 22.89 -3.25
CA ASN A 115 -24.74 24.19 -3.86
C ASN A 115 -23.71 24.08 -5.01
N TRP A 116 -23.74 22.97 -5.76
CA TRP A 116 -22.73 22.61 -6.75
C TRP A 116 -22.71 23.56 -7.95
N LYS A 117 -21.88 24.61 -7.89
CA LYS A 117 -21.57 25.48 -9.03
C LYS A 117 -20.13 25.33 -9.56
N ARG A 118 -19.27 24.54 -8.90
CA ARG A 118 -17.82 24.51 -9.17
C ARG A 118 -17.28 23.10 -9.47
N PRO A 119 -16.39 22.94 -10.48
CA PRO A 119 -15.86 21.63 -10.90
C PRO A 119 -14.93 20.94 -9.88
N LYS A 120 -14.43 21.66 -8.86
CA LYS A 120 -13.48 21.13 -7.87
C LYS A 120 -14.13 20.35 -6.71
N LEU A 121 -15.45 20.20 -6.71
CA LEU A 121 -16.22 19.56 -5.63
C LEU A 121 -16.16 18.02 -5.64
N HIS A 122 -15.70 17.40 -6.73
CA HIS A 122 -15.47 15.95 -6.82
C HIS A 122 -14.60 15.39 -5.68
N LYS A 123 -13.73 16.23 -5.08
CA LYS A 123 -12.89 15.85 -3.95
C LYS A 123 -13.69 15.44 -2.71
N PHE A 124 -14.85 16.06 -2.47
CA PHE A 124 -15.68 15.77 -1.30
C PHE A 124 -16.49 14.47 -1.46
N VAL A 125 -16.85 14.14 -2.69
CA VAL A 125 -17.48 12.85 -3.02
C VAL A 125 -16.50 11.70 -2.78
N LEU A 126 -15.24 11.89 -3.18
CA LEU A 126 -14.19 10.89 -2.99
C LEU A 126 -13.69 10.76 -1.55
N ASP A 127 -13.71 11.86 -0.78
CA ASP A 127 -13.21 11.89 0.59
C ASP A 127 -13.96 12.92 1.46
N THR A 128 -14.80 12.43 2.37
CA THR A 128 -15.62 13.25 3.28
C THR A 128 -14.82 13.78 4.49
N ARG A 129 -13.58 13.32 4.68
CA ARG A 129 -12.72 13.71 5.81
C ARG A 129 -12.47 15.21 5.90
N THR A 130 -12.20 15.69 7.12
CA THR A 130 -11.77 17.08 7.36
C THR A 130 -10.44 17.37 6.67
N HIS A 131 -10.14 18.65 6.44
CA HIS A 131 -8.88 19.06 5.82
C HIS A 131 -7.66 18.62 6.64
N GLY A 132 -7.71 18.81 7.97
CA GLY A 132 -6.64 18.36 8.88
C GLY A 132 -6.41 16.85 8.83
N ALA A 133 -7.48 16.04 8.80
CA ALA A 133 -7.37 14.59 8.66
C ALA A 133 -6.68 14.17 7.34
N ARG A 134 -6.94 14.91 6.26
CA ARG A 134 -6.31 14.67 4.95
C ARG A 134 -4.83 15.06 4.92
N ILE A 135 -4.45 16.11 5.65
CA ILE A 135 -3.05 16.51 5.81
C ILE A 135 -2.27 15.44 6.59
N LEU A 136 -2.83 14.97 7.70
CA LEU A 136 -2.20 13.95 8.54
C LEU A 136 -2.06 12.61 7.80
N ASP A 137 -3.11 12.20 7.10
CA ASP A 137 -3.20 10.91 6.41
C ASP A 137 -3.53 11.12 4.90
N PRO A 138 -2.53 11.49 4.06
CA PRO A 138 -2.74 11.85 2.66
C PRO A 138 -2.98 10.64 1.73
N HIS A 139 -2.66 9.43 2.19
CA HIS A 139 -2.74 8.23 1.36
C HIS A 139 -4.18 7.91 0.94
N SER A 140 -4.37 7.48 -0.32
CA SER A 140 -5.69 7.21 -0.92
C SER A 140 -6.47 6.11 -0.20
N ALA A 141 -5.80 5.10 0.33
CA ALA A 141 -6.40 4.02 1.12
C ALA A 141 -7.12 4.49 2.41
N TYR A 142 -6.96 5.76 2.81
CA TYR A 142 -7.59 6.33 3.99
C TYR A 142 -8.78 7.22 3.69
N ARG A 143 -9.11 7.41 2.41
CA ARG A 143 -10.27 8.18 1.97
C ARG A 143 -11.56 7.53 2.48
N ILE A 144 -12.51 8.38 2.86
CA ILE A 144 -13.85 7.96 3.24
C ILE A 144 -14.78 8.37 2.09
N PRO A 145 -15.16 7.42 1.21
CA PRO A 145 -16.05 7.74 0.11
C PRO A 145 -17.45 8.09 0.64
N LEU A 146 -18.11 9.06 0.01
CA LEU A 146 -19.51 9.36 0.29
C LEU A 146 -20.40 8.24 -0.27
N ASP A 147 -21.38 7.79 0.51
CA ASP A 147 -22.32 6.77 0.03
C ASP A 147 -23.21 7.35 -1.09
N LYS A 148 -23.41 6.57 -2.15
CA LYS A 148 -24.19 6.96 -3.34
C LYS A 148 -25.64 7.26 -3.02
N ARG A 149 -26.19 6.72 -1.93
CA ARG A 149 -27.58 6.97 -1.50
C ARG A 149 -27.81 8.40 -1.00
N LEU A 150 -26.74 9.08 -0.58
CA LEU A 150 -26.83 10.40 0.07
C LEU A 150 -26.75 11.56 -0.91
N TYR A 151 -26.34 11.31 -2.16
CA TYR A 151 -26.22 12.35 -3.16
C TYR A 151 -26.54 11.79 -4.55
N THR A 152 -27.25 12.58 -5.34
CA THR A 152 -27.39 12.32 -6.77
C THR A 152 -26.22 12.98 -7.46
N ALA A 153 -25.36 12.18 -8.11
CA ALA A 153 -24.28 12.75 -8.91
C ALA A 153 -24.91 13.59 -10.03
N PRO A 154 -24.57 14.88 -10.15
CA PRO A 154 -25.05 15.66 -11.28
C PRO A 154 -24.48 15.06 -12.57
N GLU A 155 -25.28 15.05 -13.64
CA GLU A 155 -24.83 14.66 -14.97
C GLU A 155 -23.79 15.66 -15.46
N TYR A 156 -22.53 15.41 -15.13
CA TYR A 156 -21.43 16.20 -15.63
C TYR A 156 -21.15 15.76 -17.07
N LYS A 157 -21.61 16.54 -18.04
CA LYS A 157 -21.03 16.50 -19.39
C LYS A 157 -19.59 16.97 -19.24
N GLU A 158 -18.64 16.04 -19.09
CA GLU A 158 -17.23 16.38 -19.27
C GLU A 158 -17.14 17.07 -20.62
N SER A 159 -16.85 18.38 -20.62
CA SER A 159 -16.48 19.08 -21.85
C SER A 159 -15.35 18.26 -22.44
N GLU A 160 -15.60 17.59 -23.58
CA GLU A 160 -14.60 16.78 -24.25
C GLU A 160 -13.33 17.62 -24.35
N LYS A 161 -12.33 17.29 -23.52
CA LYS A 161 -11.05 17.97 -23.58
C LYS A 161 -10.47 17.55 -24.91
N ARG A 162 -10.70 18.36 -25.95
CA ARG A 162 -10.03 18.23 -27.23
C ARG A 162 -8.54 18.33 -26.92
N LEU A 163 -7.87 17.19 -26.79
CA LEU A 163 -6.43 17.15 -26.70
C LEU A 163 -5.94 17.94 -27.91
N PRO A 164 -5.09 18.98 -27.72
CA PRO A 164 -4.57 19.71 -28.86
C PRO A 164 -3.94 18.69 -29.78
N LYS A 165 -4.42 18.60 -31.03
CA LYS A 165 -3.83 17.74 -32.04
C LYS A 165 -2.38 18.17 -32.14
N LYS A 166 -1.47 17.37 -31.57
CA LYS A 166 -0.05 17.65 -31.70
C LYS A 166 0.29 17.36 -33.15
N ASN A 167 0.35 18.41 -33.96
CA ASN A 167 0.92 18.35 -35.29
C ASN A 167 2.43 18.18 -35.13
N HIS A 168 2.85 16.98 -34.72
CA HIS A 168 4.23 16.57 -34.89
C HIS A 168 4.38 16.23 -36.36
N SER A 169 4.76 17.21 -37.17
CA SER A 169 5.35 16.93 -38.48
C SER A 169 6.64 16.16 -38.19
N PHE A 170 6.59 14.84 -38.25
CA PHE A 170 7.80 14.03 -38.31
C PHE A 170 8.58 14.56 -39.52
N ARG A 171 9.73 15.19 -39.28
CA ARG A 171 10.61 15.64 -40.36
C ARG A 171 10.96 14.40 -41.19
N SER A 172 10.78 14.47 -42.51
CA SER A 172 11.00 13.38 -43.47
C SER A 172 12.40 12.75 -43.38
N ASP A 173 13.37 13.46 -42.81
CA ASP A 173 14.78 13.11 -42.87
C ASP A 173 15.28 12.38 -41.61
N LEU A 174 14.36 11.98 -40.72
CA LEU A 174 14.71 11.28 -39.48
C LEU A 174 15.13 9.84 -39.74
N ARG A 175 16.45 9.59 -39.80
CA ARG A 175 17.00 8.23 -39.84
C ARG A 175 16.83 7.53 -38.49
N ILE A 176 16.12 6.40 -38.50
CA ILE A 176 15.91 5.52 -37.34
C ILE A 176 17.01 4.46 -37.34
N TYR A 177 17.75 4.36 -36.24
CA TYR A 177 18.77 3.34 -36.02
C TYR A 177 18.29 2.36 -34.96
N THR A 178 18.48 1.07 -35.22
CA THR A 178 18.29 0.05 -34.18
C THR A 178 19.59 -0.07 -33.39
N VAL A 179 19.59 0.41 -32.15
CA VAL A 179 20.71 0.28 -31.21
C VAL A 179 20.46 -0.95 -30.35
N VAL A 180 21.46 -1.82 -30.27
CA VAL A 180 21.42 -3.01 -29.41
C VAL A 180 22.25 -2.75 -28.17
N THR A 181 21.67 -2.94 -26.99
CA THR A 181 22.43 -2.86 -25.72
C THR A 181 23.33 -4.08 -25.54
N GLN A 182 24.33 -4.01 -24.65
CA GLN A 182 25.20 -5.15 -24.28
C GLN A 182 24.38 -6.42 -23.93
N LEU A 183 23.27 -6.26 -23.20
CA LEU A 183 22.37 -7.36 -22.85
C LEU A 183 21.42 -7.81 -23.97
N GLY A 184 21.45 -7.19 -25.15
CA GLY A 184 20.73 -7.64 -26.34
C GLY A 184 19.36 -7.04 -26.61
N TYR A 185 18.91 -6.11 -25.79
CA TYR A 185 17.68 -5.41 -26.08
C TYR A 185 17.88 -4.47 -27.27
N LYS A 186 16.98 -4.58 -28.26
CA LYS A 186 16.91 -3.71 -29.44
C LYS A 186 16.06 -2.49 -29.12
N LEU A 187 16.59 -1.31 -29.41
CA LEU A 187 15.93 -0.01 -29.18
C LEU A 187 16.03 0.83 -30.44
N TRP A 188 14.94 1.48 -30.81
CA TRP A 188 14.97 2.44 -31.91
C TRP A 188 15.41 3.80 -31.39
N ARG A 189 16.48 4.34 -31.97
CA ARG A 189 16.97 5.67 -31.71
C ARG A 189 16.87 6.50 -32.99
N VAL A 190 16.22 7.65 -32.87
CA VAL A 190 16.13 8.61 -33.96
C VAL A 190 17.34 9.54 -33.91
N ARG A 191 18.09 9.65 -35.01
CA ARG A 191 19.27 10.54 -35.07
C ARG A 191 18.83 11.99 -34.96
N GLY A 192 19.55 12.76 -34.14
CA GLY A 192 19.26 14.18 -33.89
C GLY A 192 18.20 14.46 -32.81
N LEU A 193 17.46 13.45 -32.34
CA LEU A 193 16.55 13.59 -31.21
C LEU A 193 17.18 13.07 -29.91
N LYS A 194 17.11 13.89 -28.85
CA LYS A 194 17.48 13.45 -27.50
C LYS A 194 16.45 12.42 -27.03
N GLN A 195 16.92 11.25 -26.62
CA GLN A 195 16.06 10.20 -26.07
C GLN A 195 15.36 10.73 -24.81
N PRO A 196 14.03 10.54 -24.67
CA PRO A 196 13.33 10.91 -23.44
C PRO A 196 13.91 10.16 -22.24
N ALA A 197 14.15 10.87 -21.14
CA ALA A 197 14.81 10.32 -19.95
C ALA A 197 14.09 9.08 -19.38
N TRP A 198 12.75 9.03 -19.47
CA TRP A 198 11.96 7.90 -19.00
C TRP A 198 12.27 6.59 -19.76
N VAL A 199 12.61 6.67 -21.05
CA VAL A 199 12.98 5.49 -21.86
C VAL A 199 14.32 4.96 -21.37
N SER A 200 15.30 5.84 -21.17
CA SER A 200 16.61 5.48 -20.62
C SER A 200 16.49 4.89 -19.22
N MET A 201 15.65 5.47 -18.35
CA MET A 201 15.39 4.94 -17.01
C MET A 201 14.72 3.57 -17.04
N MET A 202 13.68 3.39 -17.86
CA MET A 202 13.01 2.11 -18.05
C MET A 202 14.02 1.05 -18.51
N MET A 203 14.89 1.42 -19.44
CA MET A 203 15.91 0.54 -19.97
C MET A 203 16.94 0.15 -18.90
N ASN A 204 17.48 1.13 -18.18
CA ASN A 204 18.41 0.90 -17.07
C ASN A 204 17.78 0.01 -15.99
N LYS A 205 16.49 0.17 -15.70
CA LYS A 205 15.76 -0.68 -14.75
C LYS A 205 15.71 -2.13 -15.22
N ARG A 206 15.46 -2.37 -16.52
CA ARG A 206 15.48 -3.71 -17.12
C ARG A 206 16.89 -4.32 -17.10
N ILE A 207 17.91 -3.55 -17.49
CA ILE A 207 19.31 -3.98 -17.46
C ILE A 207 19.72 -4.39 -16.05
N ARG A 208 19.44 -3.54 -15.04
CA ARG A 208 19.77 -3.86 -13.64
C ARG A 208 19.01 -5.08 -13.12
N ALA A 209 17.73 -5.21 -13.45
CA ALA A 209 16.95 -6.38 -13.05
C ALA A 209 17.49 -7.67 -13.68
N HIS A 210 18.00 -7.58 -14.91
CA HIS A 210 18.64 -8.68 -15.60
C HIS A 210 19.99 -9.05 -14.96
N GLN A 211 20.84 -8.06 -14.71
CA GLN A 211 22.15 -8.27 -14.06
C GLN A 211 21.99 -8.94 -12.70
N ARG A 212 21.06 -8.46 -11.86
CA ARG A 212 20.77 -9.07 -10.55
C ARG A 212 20.40 -10.55 -10.62
N ARG A 213 19.81 -11.01 -11.73
CA ARG A 213 19.46 -12.43 -11.91
C ARG A 213 20.69 -13.26 -12.28
N ILE A 214 21.57 -12.72 -13.12
CA ILE A 214 22.86 -13.33 -13.44
C ILE A 214 23.72 -13.41 -12.18
N ASP A 215 23.82 -12.32 -11.43
CA ASP A 215 24.56 -12.28 -10.17
C ASP A 215 23.99 -13.31 -9.17
N LYS A 216 22.66 -13.42 -9.05
CA LYS A 216 22.02 -14.45 -8.21
C LYS A 216 22.39 -15.86 -8.67
N PHE A 217 22.43 -16.12 -9.97
CA PHE A 217 22.80 -17.43 -10.50
C PHE A 217 24.23 -17.81 -10.08
N HIS A 218 25.21 -16.94 -10.30
CA HIS A 218 26.59 -17.19 -9.91
C HIS A 218 26.77 -17.32 -8.39
N GLN A 219 26.03 -16.54 -7.59
CA GLN A 219 26.03 -16.70 -6.13
C GLN A 219 25.54 -18.08 -5.70
N LEU A 220 24.50 -18.62 -6.35
CA LEU A 220 23.99 -19.97 -6.06
C LEU A 220 24.99 -21.05 -6.50
N GLU A 221 25.71 -20.85 -7.61
CA GLU A 221 26.78 -21.76 -8.05
C GLU A 221 27.92 -21.80 -7.01
N GLU A 222 28.38 -20.64 -6.55
CA GLU A 222 29.43 -20.51 -5.54
C GLU A 222 28.99 -21.13 -4.20
N GLN A 223 27.75 -20.88 -3.77
CA GLN A 223 27.19 -21.50 -2.56
C GLN A 223 27.12 -23.02 -2.66
N LEU A 224 26.76 -23.54 -3.84
CA LEU A 224 26.70 -24.97 -4.06
C LEU A 224 28.09 -25.61 -4.00
N GLU A 225 29.11 -24.94 -4.55
CA GLU A 225 30.50 -25.39 -4.45
C GLU A 225 30.98 -25.40 -2.99
N MET A 226 30.69 -24.35 -2.22
CA MET A 226 31.02 -24.30 -0.79
C MET A 226 30.35 -25.44 -0.02
N VAL A 227 29.05 -25.68 -0.21
CA VAL A 227 28.33 -26.77 0.46
C VAL A 227 28.91 -28.14 0.09
N ARG A 228 29.34 -28.35 -1.16
CA ARG A 228 29.99 -29.60 -1.56
C ARG A 228 31.33 -29.81 -0.86
N ILE A 229 32.12 -28.75 -0.70
CA ILE A 229 33.38 -28.80 0.04
C ILE A 229 33.13 -29.10 1.51
N GLU A 230 32.15 -28.43 2.13
CA GLU A 230 31.75 -28.67 3.53
C GLU A 230 31.27 -30.11 3.73
N GLN A 231 30.40 -30.63 2.85
CA GLN A 231 29.97 -32.03 2.90
C GLN A 231 31.14 -33.01 2.75
N TYR A 232 32.11 -32.73 1.88
CA TYR A 232 33.30 -33.56 1.73
C TYR A 232 34.13 -33.59 3.03
N MET A 233 34.35 -32.43 3.63
CA MET A 233 35.05 -32.28 4.92
C MET A 233 34.30 -32.98 6.06
N LEU A 234 32.98 -32.83 6.13
CA LEU A 234 32.15 -33.48 7.15
C LEU A 234 32.11 -34.99 6.98
N ASN A 235 32.04 -35.50 5.74
CA ASN A 235 32.15 -36.94 5.48
C ASN A 235 33.48 -37.53 5.94
N MET A 236 34.58 -36.76 5.91
CA MET A 236 35.88 -37.18 6.45
C MET A 236 35.90 -37.21 7.99
N LEU A 237 35.17 -36.32 8.65
CA LEU A 237 35.18 -36.17 10.11
C LEU A 237 34.14 -37.06 10.81
N ASP A 238 32.86 -36.97 10.39
CA ASP A 238 31.75 -37.76 10.92
C ASP A 238 30.62 -37.94 9.86
N PRO A 239 30.38 -39.18 9.39
CA PRO A 239 29.40 -39.45 8.33
C PRO A 239 27.94 -39.24 8.76
N LYS A 240 27.63 -39.07 10.05
CA LYS A 240 26.26 -38.79 10.51
C LYS A 240 25.85 -37.34 10.29
N LEU A 241 26.75 -36.38 10.54
CA LEU A 241 26.52 -34.94 10.34
C LEU A 241 26.33 -34.61 8.86
N ALA A 242 27.06 -35.27 7.96
CA ALA A 242 26.93 -35.10 6.52
C ALA A 242 25.55 -35.48 5.94
N LYS A 243 24.72 -36.25 6.67
CA LYS A 243 23.35 -36.58 6.22
C LYS A 243 22.37 -35.43 6.41
N GLU A 244 22.58 -34.55 7.38
CA GLU A 244 21.70 -33.42 7.66
C GLU A 244 21.87 -32.29 6.63
N GLU A 245 23.09 -32.10 6.12
CA GLU A 245 23.39 -31.06 5.13
C GLU A 245 22.88 -31.36 3.71
N LYS A 246 22.55 -32.61 3.40
CA LYS A 246 21.98 -33.00 2.10
C LYS A 246 20.68 -32.25 1.78
N SER A 247 19.91 -31.89 2.81
CA SER A 247 18.68 -31.10 2.68
C SER A 247 18.96 -29.68 2.13
N PHE A 248 20.10 -29.08 2.47
CA PHE A 248 20.46 -27.73 2.01
C PHE A 248 20.92 -27.72 0.55
N GLU A 249 21.67 -28.73 0.11
CA GLU A 249 22.06 -28.89 -1.29
C GLU A 249 20.84 -29.02 -2.21
N GLU A 250 19.83 -29.79 -1.81
CA GLU A 250 18.58 -29.96 -2.57
C GLU A 250 17.82 -28.63 -2.77
N ILE A 251 17.82 -27.76 -1.75
CA ILE A 251 17.19 -26.44 -1.81
C ILE A 251 17.95 -25.54 -2.81
N ILE A 252 19.28 -25.50 -2.71
CA ILE A 252 20.12 -24.70 -3.62
C ILE A 252 19.99 -25.21 -5.06
N LEU A 253 20.01 -26.52 -5.27
CA LEU A 253 19.80 -27.14 -6.59
C LEU A 253 18.46 -26.79 -7.21
N ARG A 254 17.39 -26.72 -6.41
CA ARG A 254 16.06 -26.32 -6.88
C ARG A 254 16.06 -24.87 -7.37
N GLU A 255 16.60 -23.95 -6.56
CA GLU A 255 16.70 -22.53 -6.94
C GLU A 255 17.63 -22.32 -8.14
N LEU A 256 18.73 -23.08 -8.20
CA LEU A 256 19.69 -23.02 -9.30
C LEU A 256 19.05 -23.51 -10.60
N ASN A 257 18.27 -24.60 -10.58
CA ASN A 257 17.55 -25.08 -11.77
C ASN A 257 16.53 -24.06 -12.31
N GLU A 258 15.84 -23.33 -11.43
CA GLU A 258 14.96 -22.24 -11.86
C GLU A 258 15.73 -21.08 -12.48
N SER A 259 16.86 -20.72 -11.90
CA SER A 259 17.73 -19.64 -12.39
C SER A 259 18.45 -20.02 -13.70
N LYS A 260 18.86 -21.30 -13.84
CA LYS A 260 19.52 -21.86 -15.02
C LYS A 260 18.64 -21.79 -16.28
N LYS A 261 17.35 -22.09 -16.15
CA LYS A 261 16.38 -21.93 -17.27
C LYS A 261 16.40 -20.50 -17.84
N TYR A 262 16.61 -19.50 -16.98
CA TYR A 262 16.72 -18.11 -17.39
C TYR A 262 18.10 -17.82 -17.99
N HIS A 263 19.18 -18.25 -17.33
CA HIS A 263 20.56 -18.10 -17.83
C HIS A 263 20.73 -18.70 -19.24
N ASP A 264 20.31 -19.95 -19.45
CA ASP A 264 20.42 -20.64 -20.74
C ASP A 264 19.64 -19.94 -21.86
N LYS A 265 18.49 -19.35 -21.52
CA LYS A 265 17.71 -18.54 -22.46
C LYS A 265 18.46 -17.27 -22.86
N VAL A 266 19.20 -16.67 -21.93
CA VAL A 266 20.02 -15.47 -22.18
C VAL A 266 21.24 -15.82 -23.02
N VAL A 267 21.97 -16.89 -22.68
CA VAL A 267 23.11 -17.39 -23.45
C VAL A 267 22.69 -17.71 -24.90
N LYS A 268 21.55 -18.39 -25.09
CA LYS A 268 20.99 -18.64 -26.44
C LYS A 268 20.65 -17.36 -27.19
N LEU A 269 20.18 -16.31 -26.50
CA LEU A 269 19.91 -15.01 -27.11
C LEU A 269 21.21 -14.24 -27.43
N GLN A 270 22.29 -14.47 -26.69
CA GLN A 270 23.61 -13.90 -26.98
C GLN A 270 24.28 -14.63 -28.16
N ALA A 271 24.30 -15.96 -28.16
CA ALA A 271 24.86 -16.77 -29.24
C ALA A 271 24.18 -16.52 -30.60
N ARG A 272 22.86 -16.26 -30.62
CA ARG A 272 22.15 -15.83 -31.83
C ARG A 272 22.63 -14.48 -32.38
N LYS A 273 23.17 -13.58 -31.55
CA LYS A 273 23.71 -12.29 -32.03
C LYS A 273 25.05 -12.46 -32.71
N GLU A 274 25.90 -13.36 -32.22
CA GLU A 274 27.21 -13.61 -32.84
C GLU A 274 27.02 -14.11 -34.27
N LEU A 275 26.02 -14.97 -34.49
CA LEU A 275 25.62 -15.43 -35.84
C LEU A 275 25.02 -14.33 -36.73
N ASP A 276 24.28 -13.36 -36.17
CA ASP A 276 23.68 -12.24 -36.92
C ASP A 276 24.68 -11.11 -37.24
N VAL A 277 25.90 -11.12 -36.67
CA VAL A 277 26.95 -10.10 -36.90
C VAL A 277 27.88 -10.50 -38.05
N ASP A 278 27.89 -11.77 -38.45
CA ASP A 278 28.72 -12.34 -39.53
C ASP A 278 28.04 -12.35 -40.92
N ILE A 279 26.93 -11.60 -41.08
CA ILE A 279 26.20 -11.38 -42.36
C ILE A 279 26.07 -9.87 -42.61
#